data_AF-A0A540K3Z1-F1
#
_entry.id   AF-A0A540K3Z1-F1
#
_cell.length_a   1.000
_cell.length_b   1.000
_cell.length_c   1.000
_cell.angle_alpha   90.00
_cell.angle_beta   90.00
_cell.angle_gamma   90.00
#
_symmetry.space_group_name_H-M   'P 1'
#
loop_
_entity.id
_entity.type
_entity.pdbx_description
1 polymer ?
#
loop_
_entity_poly.entity_id
_entity_poly.type
_entity_poly.pdbx_seq_one_letter_code
_entity_poly.pdbx_strand_id
1 'polypeptide(L)'
;MHPKEKRRTPAWCDRILWYGEGLQQLSYVRGESRFSDHRPVYGVFWAEVESSQNRLKKSTSYSSSRIDVEELLPYSHGYTELNFF
;
A
#
# COMPACT_ATOMS: atom_id res chain seq x y z
N MET A 1 16.51 -6.86 -38.46
CA MET A 1 15.04 -6.81 -38.52
C MET A 1 14.50 -6.80 -37.09
N HIS A 2 13.86 -5.71 -36.66
CA HIS A 2 13.22 -5.67 -35.34
C HIS A 2 12.11 -6.73 -35.30
N PRO A 3 12.11 -7.65 -34.33
CA PRO A 3 10.99 -8.58 -34.14
C PRO A 3 9.71 -7.76 -33.98
N LYS A 4 8.67 -8.08 -34.76
CA LYS A 4 7.34 -7.48 -34.62
C LYS A 4 6.89 -7.65 -33.17
N GLU A 5 6.62 -6.55 -32.47
CA GLU A 5 5.95 -6.59 -31.18
C GLU A 5 4.67 -7.42 -31.30
N LYS A 6 4.57 -8.48 -30.51
CA LYS A 6 3.35 -9.29 -30.44
C LYS A 6 2.23 -8.38 -29.92
N ARG A 7 1.15 -8.21 -30.69
CA ARG A 7 -0.04 -7.48 -30.24
C ARG A 7 -0.70 -8.29 -29.12
N ARG A 8 -0.40 -7.95 -27.86
CA ARG A 8 -1.01 -8.58 -26.70
C ARG A 8 -2.45 -8.08 -26.57
N THR A 9 -3.40 -8.99 -26.33
CA THR A 9 -4.76 -8.64 -25.97
C THR A 9 -4.76 -7.95 -24.59
N PRO A 10 -5.52 -6.87 -24.37
CA PRO A 10 -5.64 -6.25 -23.06
C PRO A 10 -6.08 -7.27 -22.00
N ALA A 11 -5.47 -7.20 -20.81
CA ALA A 11 -5.75 -8.10 -19.70
C ALA A 11 -5.51 -7.40 -18.36
N TRP A 12 -6.16 -7.87 -17.30
CA TRP A 12 -5.85 -7.51 -15.92
C TRP A 12 -4.89 -8.53 -15.32
N CYS A 13 -3.61 -8.42 -15.70
CA CYS A 13 -2.56 -9.35 -15.27
C CYS A 13 -2.19 -9.18 -13.78
N ASP A 14 -2.28 -7.95 -13.27
CA ASP A 14 -1.91 -7.63 -11.89
C ASP A 14 -3.16 -7.64 -11.00
N ARG A 15 -3.14 -8.46 -9.95
CA ARG A 15 -4.29 -8.72 -9.06
C ARG A 15 -3.84 -8.76 -7.61
N ILE A 16 -4.65 -8.21 -6.72
CA ILE A 16 -4.48 -8.35 -5.27
C ILE A 16 -5.68 -9.14 -4.76
N LEU A 17 -5.42 -10.27 -4.13
CA LEU A 17 -6.41 -11.24 -3.65
C LEU A 17 -6.17 -11.46 -2.15
N TRP A 18 -7.23 -11.72 -1.41
CA TRP A 18 -7.15 -12.04 0.02
C TRP A 18 -8.29 -13.00 0.39
N TYR A 19 -8.08 -13.74 1.48
CA TYR A 19 -9.05 -14.67 2.05
C TYR A 19 -8.79 -14.82 3.55
N GLY A 20 -9.84 -14.91 4.36
CA GLY A 20 -9.77 -15.03 5.82
C GLY A 20 -10.60 -13.97 6.53
N GLU A 21 -10.51 -13.94 7.85
CA GLU A 21 -11.13 -12.93 8.70
C GLU A 21 -10.12 -11.83 9.09
N GLY A 22 -10.60 -10.71 9.63
CA GLY A 22 -9.75 -9.62 10.10
C GLY A 22 -9.19 -8.70 8.99
N LEU A 23 -9.52 -8.93 7.72
CA LEU A 23 -9.24 -7.99 6.63
C LEU A 23 -10.55 -7.49 6.01
N GLN A 24 -10.69 -6.17 5.88
CA GLN A 24 -11.77 -5.54 5.14
C GLN A 24 -11.18 -4.66 4.04
N GLN A 25 -11.56 -4.96 2.79
CA GLN A 25 -11.12 -4.17 1.64
C GLN A 25 -11.82 -2.82 1.59
N LEU A 26 -11.05 -1.74 1.70
CA LEU A 26 -11.54 -0.36 1.61
C LEU A 26 -11.50 0.17 0.19
N SER A 27 -10.50 -0.21 -0.61
CA SER A 27 -10.42 0.20 -2.02
C SER A 27 -9.67 -0.81 -2.90
N TYR A 28 -9.98 -0.76 -4.20
CA TYR A 28 -9.27 -1.48 -5.25
C TYR A 28 -9.21 -0.58 -6.48
N VAL A 29 -8.05 0.01 -6.76
CA VAL A 29 -7.92 1.05 -7.77
C VAL A 29 -6.71 0.85 -8.66
N ARG A 30 -6.81 1.35 -9.89
CA ARG A 30 -5.69 1.42 -10.83
C ARG A 30 -5.10 2.82 -10.80
N GLY A 31 -3.79 2.94 -10.69
CA GLY A 31 -3.10 4.23 -10.87
C GLY A 31 -2.84 4.57 -12.34
N GLU A 32 -2.55 5.84 -12.59
CA GLU A 32 -2.29 6.37 -13.94
C GLU A 32 -0.81 6.46 -14.31
N SER A 33 0.12 6.05 -13.42
CA SER A 33 1.55 6.07 -13.72
C SER A 33 1.89 5.25 -14.96
N ARG A 34 2.77 5.80 -15.80
CA ARG A 34 3.18 5.24 -17.11
C ARG A 34 4.66 4.85 -17.14
N PHE A 35 5.26 4.61 -15.98
CA PHE A 35 6.68 4.25 -15.87
C PHE A 35 7.01 2.88 -16.49
N SER A 36 6.03 1.96 -16.53
CA SER A 36 6.12 0.68 -17.23
C SER A 36 4.97 0.51 -18.24
N ASP A 37 5.00 -0.60 -18.99
CA ASP A 37 3.91 -1.04 -19.89
C ASP A 37 2.65 -1.48 -19.12
N HIS A 38 2.78 -1.78 -17.83
CA HIS A 38 1.68 -2.04 -16.92
C HIS A 38 1.24 -0.74 -16.19
N ARG A 39 0.01 -0.74 -15.67
CA ARG A 39 -0.47 0.32 -14.76
C ARG A 39 -0.44 -0.23 -13.33
N PRO A 40 0.00 0.54 -12.32
CA PRO A 40 0.01 0.05 -10.95
C PRO A 40 -1.40 -0.22 -10.45
N VAL A 41 -1.55 -1.26 -9.63
CA VAL A 41 -2.82 -1.65 -8.98
C VAL A 41 -2.62 -1.53 -7.47
N TYR A 42 -3.58 -0.89 -6.80
CA TYR A 42 -3.57 -0.67 -5.35
C TYR A 42 -4.77 -1.33 -4.70
N GLY A 43 -4.56 -1.92 -3.53
CA GLY A 43 -5.60 -2.39 -2.64
C GLY A 43 -5.36 -1.81 -1.26
N VAL A 44 -6.36 -1.14 -0.69
CA VAL A 44 -6.29 -0.61 0.68
C VAL A 44 -7.20 -1.46 1.57
N PHE A 45 -6.68 -1.85 2.73
CA PHE A 45 -7.37 -2.74 3.65
C PHE A 45 -7.37 -2.13 5.05
N TRP A 46 -8.49 -2.26 5.74
CA TRP A 46 -8.53 -2.24 7.19
C TRP A 46 -8.13 -3.63 7.70
N ALA A 47 -7.18 -3.67 8.65
CA ALA A 47 -6.67 -4.92 9.20
C ALA A 47 -6.83 -4.93 10.71
N GLU A 48 -7.49 -5.97 11.22
CA GLU A 48 -7.54 -6.27 12.64
C GLU A 48 -6.20 -6.87 13.08
N VAL A 49 -5.64 -6.34 14.16
CA VAL A 49 -4.36 -6.79 14.72
C VAL A 49 -4.52 -7.01 16.23
N GLU A 50 -4.10 -8.17 16.71
CA GLU A 50 -4.00 -8.42 18.14
C GLU A 50 -2.69 -7.83 18.67
N SER A 51 -2.76 -6.94 19.66
CA SER A 51 -1.58 -6.39 20.33
C SER A 51 -1.40 -7.07 21.69
N SER A 52 -0.47 -8.01 21.79
CA SER A 52 -0.10 -8.59 23.08
C SER A 52 0.76 -7.60 23.87
N GLN A 53 0.15 -6.72 24.66
CA GLN A 53 0.86 -5.92 25.67
C GLN A 53 1.20 -6.77 26.90
N ASN A 54 1.96 -7.85 26.71
CA ASN A 54 2.54 -8.58 27.83
C ASN A 54 3.76 -7.81 28.34
N ARG A 55 3.52 -6.93 29.32
CA ARG A 55 4.42 -6.50 30.41
C ARG A 55 5.92 -6.79 30.23
N LEU A 56 6.59 -6.18 29.25
CA LEU A 56 8.04 -6.06 29.31
C LEU A 56 8.39 -5.01 30.38
N LYS A 57 8.67 -5.52 31.57
CA LYS A 57 9.41 -4.76 32.59
C LYS A 57 10.68 -4.19 31.95
N LYS A 58 10.80 -2.87 32.06
CA LYS A 58 12.00 -2.02 32.06
C LYS A 58 13.34 -2.80 32.15
N SER A 59 14.08 -2.82 31.03
CA SER A 59 15.55 -2.92 30.83
C SER A 59 15.71 -3.62 29.48
N THR A 60 16.25 -3.01 28.44
CA THR A 60 17.69 -2.76 28.29
C THR A 60 17.87 -1.74 27.16
N SER A 61 18.79 -0.81 27.37
CA SER A 61 19.33 0.11 26.36
C SER A 61 19.69 -0.63 25.07
N TYR A 62 18.89 -0.48 24.02
CA TYR A 62 19.31 -0.77 22.65
C TYR A 62 19.29 0.56 21.88
N SER A 63 20.45 0.93 21.34
CA SER A 63 20.67 2.14 20.56
C SER A 63 19.67 2.19 19.41
N SER A 64 18.65 3.02 19.55
CA SER A 64 17.57 3.18 18.58
C SER A 64 18.03 4.18 17.53
N SER A 65 18.55 3.70 16.41
CA SER A 65 18.49 4.43 15.14
C SER A 65 17.01 4.51 14.74
N ARG A 66 16.30 5.48 15.32
CA ARG A 66 14.95 5.86 14.92
C ARG A 66 15.03 6.42 13.50
N ILE A 67 14.66 5.60 12.53
CA ILE A 67 14.28 6.10 11.22
C ILE A 67 12.84 6.57 11.39
N ASP A 68 12.65 7.88 11.41
CA ASP A 68 11.34 8.51 11.47
C ASP A 68 10.54 8.11 10.23
N VAL A 69 9.49 7.32 10.44
CA VAL A 69 8.59 6.87 9.36
C VAL A 69 7.72 8.04 8.86
N GLU A 70 7.75 9.16 9.59
CA GLU A 70 7.01 10.40 9.32
C GLU A 70 7.50 11.13 8.04
N GLU A 71 8.76 10.95 7.60
CA GLU A 71 9.33 11.70 6.47
C GLU A 71 8.86 11.19 5.08
N LEU A 72 8.27 9.99 5.01
CA LEU A 72 7.75 9.42 3.75
C LEU A 72 6.25 9.62 3.54
N LEU A 73 5.55 10.19 4.52
CA LEU A 73 4.14 10.49 4.39
C LEU A 73 3.99 11.95 3.93
N PRO A 74 3.36 12.22 2.77
CA PRO A 74 3.00 13.58 2.43
C PRO A 74 1.98 14.07 3.47
N TYR A 75 2.47 14.87 4.42
CA TYR A 75 1.75 15.88 5.17
C TYR A 75 0.37 15.48 5.69
N SER A 76 0.28 15.13 6.98
CA SER A 76 -0.96 15.18 7.75
C SER A 76 -1.38 16.65 7.96
N HIS A 77 -1.81 17.32 6.90
CA HIS A 77 -2.43 18.63 7.01
C HIS A 77 -3.62 18.71 6.06
N GLY A 78 -4.82 18.60 6.63
CA GLY A 78 -6.08 18.86 5.95
C GLY A 78 -6.88 17.62 5.58
N TYR A 79 -7.32 16.84 6.57
CA TYR A 79 -8.51 15.98 6.41
C TYR A 79 -9.77 16.85 6.53
N THR A 80 -9.89 17.85 5.66
CA THR A 80 -11.10 18.64 5.43
C THR A 80 -11.01 19.13 3.99
N GLU A 81 -12.03 18.84 3.19
CA GLU A 81 -12.16 19.12 1.74
C GLU A 81 -11.71 18.02 0.79
N LEU A 82 -12.43 16.90 0.84
CA LEU A 82 -12.76 16.18 -0.39
C LEU A 82 -13.79 17.02 -1.17
N ASN A 83 -13.32 17.93 -2.03
CA ASN A 83 -14.12 18.47 -3.12
C ASN A 83 -13.56 17.94 -4.45
N PHE A 84 -14.31 17.03 -5.07
CA PHE A 84 -14.06 16.57 -6.43
C PHE A 84 -14.65 17.60 -7.40
N PHE A 85 -13.79 18.34 -8.09
CA PHE A 85 -14.05 18.89 -9.42
C PHE A 85 -12.89 18.53 -10.35
#